data_AF-A0A2E6U7E3-F1
#
_entry.id   AF-A0A2E6U7E3-F1
#
_cell.length_a   1.000
_cell.length_b   1.000
_cell.length_c   1.000
_cell.angle_alpha   90.00
_cell.angle_beta   90.00
_cell.angle_gamma   90.00
#
_symmetry.space_group_name_H-M   'P 1'
#
loop_
_entity.id
_entity.type
_entity.pdbx_description
1 polymer ?
#
loop_
_entity_poly.entity_id
_entity_poly.type
_entity_poly.pdbx_seq_one_letter_code
_entity_poly.pdbx_strand_id
1 'polypeptide(L)'
;MLKEESFHLGTGSNGLRRIITAGVVPLDMLQRYINKWVSTAHDLFGVDESSSAEWAYVWGIKGRWDERKKQEAGVPLDRDHLNEEARGHYHQEIVDAVKALCGYLPEGAANLYVPHENFNRDIGAFAKGRYTVEGTLFEGDDAAWEAYIRSVLPTAEDEAALPDIFEQQWISEKPLSARQRATGIGASA
;
A
#
# COMPACT_ATOMS: atom_id res chain seq x y z
N MET A 1 20.88 3.63 -3.44
CA MET A 1 19.66 2.81 -3.33
C MET A 1 18.74 3.25 -2.19
N LEU A 2 18.89 2.83 -0.91
CA LEU A 2 17.87 3.13 0.13
C LEU A 2 17.54 4.63 0.34
N LYS A 3 18.55 5.52 0.21
CA LYS A 3 18.34 6.97 0.25
C LYS A 3 17.50 7.46 -0.94
N GLU A 4 17.70 6.89 -2.12
CA GLU A 4 16.91 7.21 -3.32
C GLU A 4 15.49 6.62 -3.20
N GLU A 5 15.35 5.44 -2.60
CA GLU A 5 14.04 4.82 -2.37
C GLU A 5 13.13 5.70 -1.51
N SER A 6 13.70 6.38 -0.50
CA SER A 6 12.94 7.35 0.30
C SER A 6 12.33 8.49 -0.54
N PHE A 7 12.98 8.87 -1.65
CA PHE A 7 12.45 9.85 -2.59
C PHE A 7 11.29 9.29 -3.41
N HIS A 8 11.35 8.03 -3.84
CA HIS A 8 10.26 7.36 -4.55
C HIS A 8 9.02 7.20 -3.65
N LEU A 9 9.21 6.73 -2.42
CA LEU A 9 8.16 6.64 -1.40
C LEU A 9 7.54 8.02 -1.13
N GLY A 10 8.38 9.04 -0.95
CA GLY A 10 7.92 10.41 -0.75
C GLY A 10 7.13 10.95 -1.94
N THR A 11 7.54 10.62 -3.17
CA THR A 11 6.84 11.03 -4.39
C THR A 11 5.46 10.39 -4.48
N GLY A 12 5.37 9.07 -4.27
CA GLY A 12 4.09 8.34 -4.28
C GLY A 12 3.12 8.82 -3.21
N SER A 13 3.58 8.92 -1.96
CA SER A 13 2.75 9.39 -0.84
C SER A 13 2.25 10.84 -1.04
N ASN A 14 3.12 11.74 -1.52
CA ASN A 14 2.69 13.10 -1.86
C ASN A 14 1.71 13.13 -3.04
N GLY A 15 1.85 12.22 -4.02
CA GLY A 15 0.88 12.05 -5.09
C GLY A 15 -0.51 11.71 -4.55
N LEU A 16 -0.61 10.68 -3.70
CA LEU A 16 -1.87 10.26 -3.07
C LEU A 16 -2.48 11.39 -2.23
N ARG A 17 -1.68 12.06 -1.41
CA ARG A 17 -2.14 13.25 -0.66
C ARG A 17 -2.77 14.30 -1.58
N ARG A 18 -2.13 14.58 -2.72
CA ARG A 18 -2.61 15.59 -3.67
C ARG A 18 -3.88 15.17 -4.39
N ILE A 19 -4.05 13.88 -4.68
CA ILE A 19 -5.29 13.30 -5.22
C ILE A 19 -6.42 13.44 -4.20
N ILE A 20 -6.18 13.04 -2.95
CA ILE A 20 -7.15 13.17 -1.85
C ILE A 20 -7.57 14.64 -1.69
N THR A 21 -6.60 15.55 -1.67
CA THR A 21 -6.86 16.99 -1.50
C THR A 21 -7.66 17.59 -2.67
N ALA A 22 -7.53 17.04 -3.89
CA ALA A 22 -8.28 17.52 -5.05
C ALA A 22 -9.77 17.19 -4.95
N GLY A 23 -10.13 16.07 -4.32
CA GLY A 23 -11.52 15.65 -4.12
C GLY A 23 -12.27 15.25 -5.40
N VAL A 24 -11.57 15.06 -6.52
CA VAL A 24 -12.18 14.65 -7.80
C VAL A 24 -12.29 13.13 -7.91
N VAL A 25 -11.25 12.40 -7.49
CA VAL A 25 -11.27 10.93 -7.49
C VAL A 25 -12.17 10.46 -6.34
N PRO A 26 -13.22 9.65 -6.60
CA PRO A 26 -14.06 9.10 -5.54
C PRO A 26 -13.22 8.31 -4.52
N LEU A 27 -13.45 8.55 -3.23
CA LEU A 27 -12.64 7.94 -2.17
C LEU A 27 -12.82 6.41 -2.10
N ASP A 28 -14.00 5.91 -2.44
CA ASP A 28 -14.28 4.48 -2.55
C ASP A 28 -13.49 3.85 -3.71
N MET A 29 -13.40 4.52 -4.86
CA MET A 29 -12.54 4.10 -5.98
C MET A 29 -11.06 4.10 -5.55
N LEU A 30 -10.60 5.14 -4.87
CA LEU A 30 -9.23 5.20 -4.35
C LEU A 30 -8.94 4.03 -3.38
N GLN A 31 -9.87 3.70 -2.49
CA GLN A 31 -9.76 2.56 -1.59
C GLN A 31 -9.65 1.24 -2.35
N ARG A 32 -10.45 1.04 -3.41
CA ARG A 32 -10.36 -0.16 -4.27
C ARG A 32 -8.97 -0.28 -4.89
N TYR A 33 -8.37 0.81 -5.38
CA TYR A 33 -7.00 0.79 -5.92
C TYR A 33 -5.95 0.52 -4.84
N ILE A 34 -6.12 1.04 -3.63
CA ILE A 34 -5.25 0.68 -2.48
C ILE A 34 -5.33 -0.83 -2.23
N ASN A 35 -6.54 -1.38 -2.19
CA ASN A 35 -6.74 -2.82 -1.96
C ASN A 35 -6.03 -3.68 -3.01
N LYS A 36 -6.19 -3.33 -4.29
CA LYS A 36 -5.53 -4.00 -5.42
C LYS A 36 -4.01 -3.99 -5.30
N TRP A 37 -3.41 -2.81 -5.18
CA TRP A 37 -1.96 -2.68 -5.27
C TRP A 37 -1.23 -3.19 -4.01
N VAL A 38 -1.83 -3.02 -2.84
CA VAL A 38 -1.27 -3.56 -1.60
C VAL A 38 -1.29 -5.08 -1.62
N SER A 39 -2.40 -5.71 -2.02
CA SER A 39 -2.46 -7.18 -2.04
C SER A 39 -1.48 -7.78 -3.03
N THR A 40 -1.34 -7.18 -4.22
CA THR A 40 -0.32 -7.58 -5.21
C THR A 40 1.10 -7.43 -4.65
N ALA A 41 1.38 -6.37 -3.87
CA ALA A 41 2.69 -6.17 -3.30
C ALA A 41 3.02 -7.19 -2.19
N HIS A 42 2.03 -7.66 -1.43
CA HIS A 42 2.22 -8.72 -0.44
C HIS A 42 2.77 -10.03 -1.05
N ASP A 43 2.40 -10.34 -2.29
CA ASP A 43 2.89 -11.53 -3.01
C ASP A 43 4.36 -11.43 -3.41
N LEU A 44 4.93 -10.21 -3.53
CA LEU A 44 6.34 -10.01 -3.90
C LEU A 44 7.33 -10.57 -2.87
N PHE A 45 6.86 -10.82 -1.64
CA PHE A 45 7.69 -11.42 -0.58
C PHE A 45 7.84 -12.94 -0.71
N GLY A 46 7.06 -13.58 -1.59
CA GLY A 46 7.10 -15.02 -1.80
C GLY A 46 6.26 -15.82 -0.80
N VAL A 47 6.51 -17.13 -0.77
CA VAL A 47 5.85 -18.06 0.17
C VAL A 47 6.32 -17.82 1.61
N ASP A 48 5.42 -18.09 2.55
CA ASP A 48 5.59 -17.85 4.00
C ASP A 48 6.76 -18.65 4.57
N GLU A 49 6.68 -19.98 4.43
CA GLU A 49 7.75 -20.92 4.74
C GLU A 49 8.68 -21.13 3.54
N SER A 50 9.95 -20.75 3.65
CA SER A 50 10.88 -20.81 2.51
C SER A 50 12.28 -21.28 2.88
N SER A 51 12.64 -22.50 2.47
CA SER A 51 14.00 -23.02 2.61
C SER A 51 15.03 -22.16 1.87
N SER A 52 14.66 -21.53 0.75
CA SER A 52 15.55 -20.61 0.02
C SER A 52 15.83 -19.34 0.83
N ALA A 53 14.83 -18.78 1.51
CA ALA A 53 15.02 -17.63 2.40
C ALA A 53 15.88 -18.00 3.62
N GLU A 54 15.62 -19.17 4.21
CA GLU A 54 16.42 -19.72 5.30
C GLU A 54 17.91 -19.82 4.91
N TRP A 55 18.23 -20.49 3.80
CA TRP A 55 19.64 -20.65 3.40
C TRP A 55 20.30 -19.34 3.00
N ALA A 56 19.57 -18.41 2.38
CA ALA A 56 20.07 -17.06 2.11
C ALA A 56 20.43 -16.31 3.39
N TYR A 57 19.68 -16.51 4.48
CA TYR A 57 20.00 -15.97 5.79
C TYR A 57 21.23 -16.65 6.40
N VAL A 58 21.28 -17.98 6.41
CA VAL A 58 22.40 -18.77 6.98
C VAL A 58 23.73 -18.45 6.30
N TRP A 59 23.72 -18.26 4.97
CA TRP A 59 24.91 -17.88 4.21
C TRP A 59 25.27 -16.40 4.32
N GLY A 60 24.48 -15.59 5.04
CA GLY A 60 24.74 -14.17 5.24
C GLY A 60 24.42 -13.29 4.01
N ILE A 61 23.60 -13.78 3.08
CA ILE A 61 23.22 -13.07 1.85
C ILE A 61 22.06 -12.09 2.13
N LYS A 62 21.07 -12.50 2.93
CA LYS A 62 19.87 -11.70 3.25
C LYS A 62 19.55 -11.79 4.75
N GLY A 63 19.70 -10.68 5.47
CA GLY A 63 19.28 -10.56 6.88
C GLY A 63 17.84 -10.06 7.03
N ARG A 64 17.33 -10.04 8.28
CA ARG A 64 16.02 -9.41 8.58
C ARG A 64 16.15 -7.88 8.52
N TRP A 65 15.01 -7.22 8.36
CA TRP A 65 14.93 -5.77 8.58
C TRP A 65 15.42 -5.44 9.99
N ASP A 66 16.33 -4.45 10.10
CA ASP A 66 16.97 -4.03 11.34
C ASP A 66 17.59 -5.17 12.19
N GLU A 67 18.19 -6.17 11.53
CA GLU A 67 18.79 -7.37 12.15
C GLU A 67 19.59 -7.09 13.42
N ARG A 68 20.51 -6.12 13.39
CA ARG A 68 21.35 -5.77 14.56
C ARG A 68 20.53 -5.32 15.76
N LYS A 69 19.52 -4.47 15.54
CA LYS A 69 18.64 -4.00 16.62
C LYS A 69 17.81 -5.15 17.18
N LYS A 70 17.33 -6.05 16.33
CA LYS A 70 16.59 -7.24 16.76
C LYS A 70 17.45 -8.17 17.60
N GLN A 71 18.71 -8.37 17.24
CA GLN A 71 19.66 -9.16 18.02
C GLN A 71 19.95 -8.52 19.38
N GLU A 72 20.22 -7.21 19.41
CA GLU A 72 20.44 -6.46 20.65
C GLU A 72 19.22 -6.49 21.58
N ALA A 73 18.00 -6.45 21.01
CA ALA A 73 16.75 -6.56 21.74
C ALA A 73 16.36 -8.01 22.11
N GLY A 74 17.15 -9.02 21.71
CA GLY A 74 16.86 -10.43 21.98
C GLY A 74 15.61 -10.96 21.27
N VAL A 75 15.20 -10.35 20.15
CA VAL A 75 14.05 -10.80 19.36
C VAL A 75 14.38 -12.17 18.75
N PRO A 76 13.58 -13.21 19.02
CA PRO A 76 13.80 -14.55 18.46
C PRO A 76 13.91 -14.52 16.93
N LEU A 77 14.77 -15.37 16.40
CA LEU A 77 14.86 -15.63 14.97
C LEU A 77 14.03 -16.86 14.66
N ASP A 78 12.96 -16.68 13.88
CA ASP A 78 12.28 -17.76 13.18
C ASP A 78 12.84 -17.84 11.77
N ARG A 79 13.49 -18.95 11.44
CA ARG A 79 14.15 -19.14 10.15
C ARG A 79 13.20 -19.60 9.06
N ASP A 80 12.08 -20.22 9.45
CA ASP A 80 11.13 -20.78 8.51
C ASP A 80 10.27 -19.64 7.92
N HIS A 81 9.95 -18.63 8.72
CA HIS A 81 9.01 -17.54 8.39
C HIS A 81 9.69 -16.20 8.02
N LEU A 82 10.91 -16.21 7.49
CA LEU A 82 11.66 -14.97 7.18
C LEU A 82 10.97 -14.06 6.14
N ASN A 83 10.28 -14.65 5.17
CA ASN A 83 9.55 -13.90 4.15
C ASN A 83 8.26 -13.29 4.72
N GLU A 84 7.53 -14.06 5.53
CA GLU A 84 6.35 -13.59 6.26
C GLU A 84 6.73 -12.44 7.20
N GLU A 85 7.82 -12.57 7.96
CA GLU A 85 8.30 -11.50 8.83
C GLU A 85 8.56 -10.21 8.03
N ALA A 86 9.25 -10.31 6.89
CA ALA A 86 9.54 -9.16 6.02
C ALA A 86 8.25 -8.54 5.44
N ARG A 87 7.27 -9.37 5.06
CA ARG A 87 5.96 -8.92 4.57
C ARG A 87 5.19 -8.18 5.66
N GLY A 88 5.21 -8.67 6.89
CA GLY A 88 4.56 -8.04 8.04
C GLY A 88 5.13 -6.66 8.37
N HIS A 89 6.47 -6.50 8.29
CA HIS A 89 7.10 -5.17 8.45
C HIS A 89 6.65 -4.20 7.35
N TYR A 90 6.65 -4.66 6.10
CA TYR A 90 6.16 -3.86 4.97
C TYR A 90 4.69 -3.45 5.13
N HIS A 91 3.85 -4.40 5.55
CA HIS A 91 2.44 -4.17 5.80
C HIS A 91 2.24 -3.05 6.84
N GLN A 92 2.96 -3.14 7.96
CA GLN A 92 2.87 -2.13 9.03
C GLN A 92 3.30 -0.74 8.55
N GLU A 93 4.38 -0.63 7.76
CA GLU A 93 4.81 0.66 7.21
C GLU A 93 3.73 1.29 6.29
N ILE A 94 3.02 0.48 5.50
CA ILE A 94 1.92 0.99 4.66
C ILE A 94 0.72 1.40 5.52
N VAL A 95 0.38 0.62 6.56
CA VAL A 95 -0.69 0.97 7.51
C VAL A 95 -0.45 2.36 8.10
N ASP A 96 0.76 2.63 8.56
CA ASP A 96 1.11 3.92 9.12
C ASP A 96 1.10 5.05 8.07
N ALA A 97 1.56 4.77 6.85
CA ALA A 97 1.52 5.73 5.75
C ALA A 97 0.08 6.09 5.33
N VAL A 98 -0.81 5.10 5.21
CA VAL A 98 -2.23 5.30 4.86
C VAL A 98 -2.96 6.01 6.00
N LYS A 99 -2.68 5.65 7.25
CA LYS A 99 -3.20 6.36 8.43
C LYS A 99 -2.80 7.84 8.42
N ALA A 100 -1.58 8.17 8.02
CA ALA A 100 -1.15 9.56 7.87
C ALA A 100 -1.90 10.27 6.72
N LEU A 101 -2.20 9.57 5.62
CA LEU A 101 -3.00 10.10 4.52
C LEU A 101 -4.45 10.43 4.94
N CYS A 102 -5.02 9.69 5.89
CA CYS A 102 -6.36 9.95 6.41
C CYS A 102 -6.50 11.36 7.03
N GLY A 103 -5.41 11.98 7.49
CA GLY A 103 -5.42 13.36 7.98
C GLY A 103 -5.70 14.43 6.92
N TYR A 104 -5.72 14.07 5.63
CA TYR A 104 -6.05 14.96 4.52
C TYR A 104 -7.45 14.72 3.93
N LEU A 105 -8.20 13.76 4.46
CA LEU A 105 -9.55 13.46 4.01
C LEU A 105 -10.51 14.62 4.37
N PRO A 106 -11.57 14.85 3.57
CA PRO A 106 -12.57 15.84 3.91
C PRO A 106 -13.31 15.46 5.21
N GLU A 107 -13.85 16.46 5.91
CA GLU A 107 -14.56 16.24 7.16
C GLU A 107 -15.73 15.25 7.00
N GLY A 108 -15.82 14.28 7.90
CA GLY A 108 -16.86 13.25 7.88
C GLY A 108 -16.61 12.09 6.90
N ALA A 109 -15.54 12.11 6.11
CA ALA A 109 -15.17 10.97 5.27
C ALA A 109 -14.72 9.77 6.12
N ALA A 110 -15.03 8.57 5.64
CA ALA A 110 -14.48 7.34 6.20
C ALA A 110 -12.98 7.27 5.97
N ASN A 111 -12.25 6.73 6.94
CA ASN A 111 -10.81 6.53 6.81
C ASN A 111 -10.49 5.52 5.70
N LEU A 112 -9.42 5.80 4.97
CA LEU A 112 -8.78 4.80 4.13
C LEU A 112 -8.12 3.74 5.02
N TYR A 113 -7.99 2.53 4.48
CA TYR A 113 -7.41 1.38 5.17
C TYR A 113 -6.50 0.57 4.25
N VAL A 114 -5.74 -0.33 4.87
CA VAL A 114 -4.89 -1.31 4.18
C VAL A 114 -5.57 -2.67 4.34
N PRO A 115 -5.81 -3.44 3.26
CA PRO A 115 -6.40 -4.76 3.40
C PRO A 115 -5.43 -5.69 4.15
N HIS A 116 -5.96 -6.60 4.95
CA HIS A 116 -5.19 -7.63 5.65
C HIS A 116 -4.29 -8.38 4.66
N GLU A 117 -3.11 -8.81 5.11
CA GLU A 117 -2.12 -9.50 4.28
C GLU A 117 -2.56 -10.86 3.70
N ASN A 118 -3.74 -11.34 4.08
CA ASN A 118 -4.33 -12.60 3.59
C ASN A 118 -5.31 -12.34 2.43
N PHE A 119 -5.74 -11.08 2.26
CA PHE A 119 -6.66 -10.68 1.22
C PHE A 119 -5.99 -10.75 -0.15
N ASN A 120 -6.70 -11.35 -1.12
CA ASN A 120 -6.36 -11.33 -2.54
C ASN A 120 -4.89 -11.72 -2.85
N ARG A 121 -4.49 -12.88 -2.34
CA ARG A 121 -3.16 -13.48 -2.46
C ARG A 121 -3.11 -14.54 -3.56
N ASP A 122 -2.05 -14.52 -4.37
CA ASP A 122 -1.73 -15.56 -5.35
C ASP A 122 -0.56 -16.46 -4.91
N ILE A 123 0.22 -16.03 -3.91
CA ILE A 123 1.41 -16.74 -3.41
C ILE A 123 1.29 -16.98 -1.90
N GLY A 124 1.77 -18.14 -1.41
CA GLY A 124 1.84 -18.47 0.01
C GLY A 124 0.65 -19.27 0.54
N ALA A 125 0.57 -19.41 1.87
CA ALA A 125 -0.42 -20.22 2.57
C ALA A 125 -1.87 -19.79 2.32
N PHE A 126 -2.07 -18.51 2.00
CA PHE A 126 -3.38 -17.91 1.73
C PHE A 126 -3.70 -17.79 0.23
N ALA A 127 -2.85 -18.33 -0.65
CA ALA A 127 -3.02 -18.25 -2.09
C ALA A 127 -4.38 -18.83 -2.54
N LYS A 128 -5.11 -18.06 -3.35
CA LYS A 128 -6.45 -18.42 -3.87
C LYS A 128 -7.52 -18.65 -2.79
N GLY A 129 -7.21 -18.36 -1.52
CA GLY A 129 -8.19 -18.36 -0.45
C GLY A 129 -9.13 -17.16 -0.56
N ARG A 130 -10.39 -17.35 -0.16
CA ARG A 130 -11.38 -16.27 -0.11
C ARG A 130 -11.33 -15.60 1.24
N TYR A 131 -10.40 -14.66 1.42
CA TYR A 131 -10.32 -13.85 2.63
C TYR A 131 -10.87 -12.46 2.36
N THR A 132 -11.61 -11.87 3.29
CA THR A 132 -12.07 -10.47 3.21
C THR A 132 -10.89 -9.51 3.43
N VAL A 133 -11.10 -8.22 3.17
CA VAL A 133 -10.11 -7.16 3.44
C VAL A 133 -9.78 -7.05 4.93
N GLU A 134 -10.61 -7.58 5.82
CA GLU A 134 -10.34 -7.72 7.26
C GLU A 134 -9.53 -8.98 7.60
N GLY A 135 -9.27 -9.86 6.62
CA GLY A 135 -8.51 -11.11 6.79
C GLY A 135 -9.36 -12.30 7.24
N THR A 136 -10.69 -12.16 7.26
CA THR A 136 -11.59 -13.25 7.68
C THR A 136 -11.91 -14.16 6.50
N LEU A 137 -11.97 -15.47 6.71
CA LEU A 137 -12.41 -16.40 5.66
C LEU A 137 -13.87 -16.09 5.28
N PHE A 138 -14.11 -15.88 4.00
CA PHE A 138 -15.42 -15.55 3.47
C PHE A 138 -16.34 -16.77 3.49
N GLU A 139 -17.48 -16.63 4.17
CA GLU A 139 -18.53 -17.64 4.23
C GLU A 139 -19.66 -17.25 3.27
N GLY A 140 -19.70 -17.84 2.09
CA GLY A 140 -20.71 -17.56 1.07
C GLY A 140 -20.47 -18.33 -0.22
N ASP A 141 -21.43 -18.24 -1.15
CA ASP A 141 -21.31 -18.86 -2.47
C ASP A 141 -20.45 -18.03 -3.43
N ASP A 142 -20.25 -18.55 -4.64
CA ASP A 142 -19.42 -17.92 -5.68
C ASP A 142 -19.98 -16.56 -6.10
N ALA A 143 -21.30 -16.44 -6.22
CA ALA A 143 -21.95 -15.19 -6.61
C ALA A 143 -21.77 -14.10 -5.53
N ALA A 144 -21.90 -14.46 -4.26
CA ALA A 144 -21.65 -13.55 -3.14
C ALA A 144 -20.17 -13.12 -3.08
N TRP A 145 -19.24 -14.04 -3.36
CA TRP A 145 -17.81 -13.71 -3.43
C TRP A 145 -17.48 -12.76 -4.60
N GLU A 146 -18.02 -13.00 -5.79
CA GLU A 146 -17.84 -12.12 -6.95
C GLU A 146 -18.41 -10.72 -6.69
N ALA A 147 -19.59 -10.64 -6.07
CA ALA A 147 -20.19 -9.37 -5.67
C ALA A 147 -19.31 -8.64 -4.62
N TYR A 148 -18.77 -9.37 -3.64
CA TYR A 148 -17.86 -8.83 -2.66
C TYR A 148 -16.58 -8.27 -3.31
N ILE A 149 -15.91 -9.07 -4.15
CA ILE A 149 -14.70 -8.65 -4.85
C ILE A 149 -14.92 -7.40 -5.70
N ARG A 150 -16.03 -7.32 -6.44
CA ARG A 150 -16.41 -6.12 -7.20
C ARG A 150 -16.59 -4.87 -6.34
N SER A 151 -16.95 -5.03 -5.07
CA SER A 151 -17.10 -3.90 -4.14
C SER A 151 -15.79 -3.42 -3.55
N VAL A 152 -14.75 -4.28 -3.50
CA VAL A 152 -13.48 -3.98 -2.83
C VAL A 152 -12.25 -3.90 -3.76
N LEU A 153 -12.36 -4.30 -5.03
CA LEU A 153 -11.31 -4.18 -6.05
C LEU A 153 -11.78 -3.38 -7.28
N PRO A 154 -10.87 -2.67 -7.99
CA PRO A 154 -11.24 -1.83 -9.12
C PRO A 154 -11.95 -2.63 -10.21
N THR A 155 -13.02 -2.07 -10.75
CA THR A 155 -13.85 -2.71 -11.76
C THR A 155 -13.56 -2.17 -13.16
N ALA A 156 -14.18 -2.78 -14.19
CA ALA A 156 -14.11 -2.26 -15.54
C ALA A 156 -14.76 -0.88 -15.67
N GLU A 157 -15.80 -0.60 -14.88
CA GLU A 157 -16.44 0.71 -14.81
C GLU A 157 -15.51 1.76 -14.19
N ASP A 158 -14.71 1.39 -13.17
CA ASP A 158 -13.72 2.30 -12.59
C ASP A 158 -12.68 2.71 -13.65
N GLU A 159 -12.11 1.74 -14.36
CA GLU A 159 -11.13 1.98 -15.42
C GLU A 159 -11.72 2.82 -16.56
N ALA A 160 -12.99 2.60 -16.91
CA ALA A 160 -13.69 3.36 -17.95
C ALA A 160 -13.97 4.82 -17.53
N ALA A 161 -14.07 5.12 -16.24
CA ALA A 161 -14.28 6.46 -15.71
C ALA A 161 -12.99 7.29 -15.59
N LEU A 162 -11.81 6.64 -15.55
CA LEU A 162 -10.53 7.32 -15.37
C LEU A 162 -10.22 8.40 -16.42
N PRO A 163 -10.47 8.21 -17.74
CA PRO A 163 -10.21 9.25 -18.72
C PRO A 163 -10.92 10.58 -18.41
N ASP A 164 -12.20 10.53 -18.07
CA ASP A 164 -13.01 11.71 -17.73
C ASP A 164 -12.56 12.36 -16.41
N ILE A 165 -12.10 11.56 -15.44
CA ILE A 165 -11.46 12.07 -14.22
C ILE A 165 -10.16 12.78 -14.58
N PHE A 166 -9.37 12.22 -15.51
CA PHE A 166 -8.07 12.77 -15.89
C PHE A 166 -8.14 14.08 -16.67
N GLU A 167 -9.29 14.38 -17.27
CA GLU A 167 -9.58 15.69 -17.88
C GLU A 167 -9.90 16.79 -16.85
N GLN A 168 -10.24 16.41 -15.61
CA GLN A 168 -10.51 17.34 -14.52
C GLN A 168 -9.22 17.67 -13.74
N GLN A 169 -9.32 18.58 -12.76
CA GLN A 169 -8.20 18.88 -11.85
C GLN A 169 -8.06 17.80 -10.77
N TRP A 170 -7.84 16.54 -11.18
CA TRP A 170 -7.86 15.37 -10.30
C TRP A 170 -6.68 15.24 -9.34
N ILE A 171 -5.66 16.06 -9.54
CA ILE A 171 -4.52 16.18 -8.64
C ILE A 171 -4.33 17.65 -8.28
N SER A 172 -4.35 17.96 -6.98
CA SER A 172 -4.19 19.34 -6.51
C SER A 172 -2.87 19.91 -6.99
N GLU A 173 -2.89 21.13 -7.52
CA GLU A 173 -1.67 21.80 -7.94
C GLU A 173 -0.74 22.05 -6.75
N LYS A 174 0.56 22.22 -7.04
CA LYS A 174 1.54 22.63 -6.05
C LYS A 174 1.87 24.10 -6.27
N PRO A 175 1.00 25.04 -5.84
CA PRO A 175 1.32 26.44 -5.99
C PRO A 175 2.59 26.77 -5.22
N LEU A 176 3.34 27.77 -5.70
CA LEU A 176 4.51 28.27 -5.00
C LEU A 176 4.14 28.60 -3.54
N SER A 177 4.99 28.22 -2.59
CA SER A 177 4.81 28.67 -1.20
C SER A 177 4.93 30.19 -1.11
N ALA A 178 4.38 30.80 -0.07
CA ALA A 178 4.54 32.25 0.16
C ALA A 178 6.03 32.67 0.18
N ARG A 179 6.89 31.82 0.76
CA ARG A 179 8.34 32.00 0.78
C ARG A 179 8.96 31.98 -0.62
N GLN A 180 8.53 31.05 -1.49
CA GLN A 180 9.00 30.97 -2.88
C GLN A 180 8.47 32.11 -3.75
N ARG A 181 7.23 32.57 -3.52
CA ARG A 181 6.72 33.78 -4.17
C ARG A 181 7.54 35.01 -3.78
N ALA A 182 7.91 35.12 -2.50
CA ALA A 182 8.71 36.22 -1.98
C ALA A 182 10.15 36.26 -2.51
N THR A 183 10.70 35.17 -3.09
CA THR A 183 12.04 35.20 -3.70
C THR A 183 12.04 35.90 -5.06
N GLY A 184 10.88 36.19 -5.66
CA GLY A 184 10.77 36.88 -6.96
C GLY A 184 11.26 36.06 -8.17
N ILE A 185 11.77 34.84 -7.97
CA ILE A 185 12.22 33.97 -9.05
C ILE A 185 10.99 33.47 -9.81
N GLY A 186 10.87 33.86 -11.08
CA GLY A 186 9.76 33.52 -11.98
C GLY A 186 8.63 34.54 -12.07
N ALA A 187 8.74 35.71 -11.41
CA ALA A 187 7.74 36.78 -11.50
C ALA A 187 7.87 37.67 -12.75
N SER A 188 8.92 37.49 -13.56
CA SER A 188 9.21 38.30 -14.75
C SER A 188 9.81 37.46 -15.88
N ALA A 189 9.11 36.41 -16.30
CA ALA A 189 9.34 35.76 -17.59
C ALA A 189 8.06 35.88 -18.42
#